data_AF-A0AAE1VAU9-F1
#
_entry.id   AF-A0AAE1VAU9-F1
#
_cell.length_a   1.000
_cell.length_b   1.000
_cell.length_c   1.000
_cell.angle_alpha   90.00
_cell.angle_beta   90.00
_cell.angle_gamma   90.00
#
_symmetry.space_group_name_H-M   'P 1'
#
loop_
_entity.id
_entity.type
_entity.pdbx_description
1 polymer ?
#
loop_
_entity_poly.entity_id
_entity_poly.type
_entity_poly.pdbx_seq_one_letter_code
_entity_poly.pdbx_strand_id
1 'polypeptide(L)'
;MRSFVTNHPQRGVRRTQPKGVDVPLAVVPAGLPNSAYYIEDITNGQEEHRISLINEFSDHILPVFKYIPKNVIFQNAHVKFLLARISDDNCCSNCSGDCMSQDIPCACAGETGGEFAYTSGGLLKEKFLESCISMNHEPQKRGLVYCRDGPLEMSKNNSMSGLCKGHLVRKFIKECWHKCGCSKGCRNRVVQRGGIPVSLQVRKVLQTKSFMYDHFGSFST
;
A
#
# COMPACT_ATOMS: atom_id res chain seq x y z
N MET A 1 40.00 -21.09 -7.45
CA MET A 1 40.21 -21.93 -6.25
C MET A 1 38.93 -22.72 -6.02
N ARG A 2 39.00 -24.05 -6.10
CA ARG A 2 37.90 -24.98 -5.82
C ARG A 2 37.78 -25.14 -4.29
N SER A 3 36.58 -25.04 -3.74
CA SER A 3 36.30 -25.53 -2.40
C SER A 3 35.02 -26.35 -2.41
N PHE A 4 35.16 -27.60 -1.98
CA PHE A 4 34.12 -28.62 -1.86
C PHE A 4 33.38 -28.49 -0.52
N VAL A 5 32.06 -28.70 -0.62
CA VAL A 5 31.04 -29.20 0.32
C VAL A 5 31.47 -29.59 1.74
N THR A 6 30.67 -29.15 2.72
CA THR A 6 30.23 -30.04 3.83
C THR A 6 28.72 -29.89 4.03
N ASN A 7 27.97 -30.95 3.71
CA ASN A 7 26.56 -31.13 4.06
C ASN A 7 26.45 -31.54 5.53
N HIS A 8 25.60 -30.85 6.30
CA HIS A 8 25.13 -31.34 7.59
C HIS A 8 23.59 -31.42 7.63
N PRO A 9 23.02 -32.47 8.23
CA PRO A 9 21.59 -32.77 8.13
C PRO A 9 20.81 -31.96 9.16
N GLN A 10 19.94 -31.05 8.71
CA GLN A 10 18.98 -30.42 9.62
C GLN A 10 17.68 -31.23 9.68
N ARG A 11 17.47 -31.76 10.89
CA ARG A 11 16.34 -32.51 11.43
C ARG A 11 14.98 -32.01 10.94
N GLY A 12 14.10 -32.95 10.60
CA GLY A 12 12.71 -32.69 10.26
C GLY A 12 11.97 -31.94 11.37
N VAL A 13 11.50 -30.74 11.04
CA VAL A 13 10.60 -29.95 11.88
C VAL A 13 9.21 -30.56 11.76
N ARG A 14 8.67 -31.09 12.86
CA ARG A 14 7.29 -31.58 12.95
C ARG A 14 6.34 -30.43 12.63
N ARG A 15 5.44 -30.65 11.67
CA ARG A 15 4.29 -29.78 11.40
C ARG A 15 3.34 -29.82 12.60
N THR A 16 3.37 -28.81 13.45
CA THR A 16 2.25 -28.51 14.35
C THR A 16 1.24 -27.68 13.59
N GLN A 17 0.06 -28.24 13.34
CA GLN A 17 -1.09 -27.47 12.87
C GLN A 17 -1.39 -26.35 13.89
N PRO A 18 -1.57 -25.08 13.48
CA PRO A 18 -2.02 -24.06 14.40
C PRO A 18 -3.48 -24.35 14.75
N LYS A 19 -3.74 -24.56 16.04
CA LYS A 19 -5.09 -24.65 16.60
C LYS A 19 -5.83 -23.36 16.25
N GLY A 20 -7.05 -23.49 15.71
CA GLY A 20 -7.94 -22.35 15.50
C GLY A 20 -8.12 -21.61 16.82
N VAL A 21 -7.98 -20.29 16.77
CA VAL A 21 -8.24 -19.43 17.93
C VAL A 21 -9.61 -18.81 17.73
N ASP A 22 -10.49 -19.08 18.68
CA ASP A 22 -11.88 -18.64 18.70
C ASP A 22 -12.00 -17.11 18.60
N VAL A 23 -12.94 -16.67 17.77
CA VAL A 23 -13.32 -15.25 17.66
C VAL A 23 -13.99 -14.82 18.98
N PRO A 24 -13.62 -13.68 19.60
CA PRO A 24 -14.24 -13.25 20.84
C PRO A 24 -15.75 -13.06 20.69
N LEU A 25 -16.50 -13.50 21.70
CA LEU A 25 -17.95 -13.40 21.77
C LEU A 25 -18.39 -11.92 21.67
N ALA A 26 -19.48 -11.68 20.94
CA ALA A 26 -20.08 -10.36 20.73
C ALA A 26 -20.37 -9.64 22.05
N VAL A 27 -19.76 -8.47 22.25
CA VAL A 27 -20.14 -7.53 23.31
C VAL A 27 -21.04 -6.49 22.66
N VAL A 28 -22.33 -6.47 23.00
CA VAL A 28 -23.27 -5.44 22.50
C VAL A 28 -23.12 -4.19 23.36
N PRO A 29 -22.66 -3.05 22.82
CA PRO A 29 -22.63 -1.79 23.56
C PRO A 29 -24.04 -1.31 23.91
N ALA A 30 -24.20 -0.67 25.07
CA ALA A 30 -25.48 -0.09 25.49
C ALA A 30 -25.96 0.96 24.46
N GLY A 31 -27.17 0.76 23.91
CA GLY A 31 -27.81 1.67 22.96
C GLY A 31 -27.86 1.21 21.49
N LEU A 32 -27.33 0.03 21.16
CA LEU A 32 -27.52 -0.55 19.82
C LEU A 32 -28.85 -1.34 19.72
N PRO A 33 -29.52 -1.33 18.55
CA PRO A 33 -30.69 -2.18 18.29
C PRO A 33 -30.37 -3.66 18.55
N ASN A 34 -31.34 -4.44 19.04
CA ASN A 34 -31.20 -5.88 19.34
C ASN A 34 -30.75 -6.76 18.15
N SER A 35 -30.78 -6.24 16.92
CA SER A 35 -30.36 -6.92 15.68
C SER A 35 -29.01 -6.45 15.14
N ALA A 36 -28.34 -5.50 15.79
CA ALA A 36 -27.08 -4.97 15.30
C ALA A 36 -25.90 -5.84 15.72
N TYR A 37 -25.06 -6.19 14.75
CA TYR A 37 -23.83 -6.93 14.99
C TYR A 37 -22.66 -5.97 15.17
N TYR A 38 -21.88 -6.14 16.24
CA TYR A 38 -20.80 -5.24 16.62
C TYR A 38 -19.51 -6.02 16.93
N ILE A 39 -18.41 -5.56 16.34
CA ILE A 39 -17.04 -5.95 16.72
C ILE A 39 -16.34 -4.69 17.21
N GLU A 40 -15.79 -4.75 18.42
CA GLU A 40 -15.08 -3.62 19.01
C GLU A 40 -13.79 -3.28 18.26
N ASP A 41 -13.02 -4.30 17.89
CA ASP A 41 -11.76 -4.13 17.17
C ASP A 41 -11.51 -5.23 16.14
N ILE A 42 -11.71 -4.93 14.86
CA ILE A 42 -11.42 -5.84 13.75
C ILE A 42 -9.92 -5.98 13.46
N THR A 43 -9.07 -5.14 14.05
CA THR A 43 -7.61 -5.20 13.85
C THR A 43 -6.95 -6.20 14.78
N ASN A 44 -7.66 -6.60 15.84
CA ASN A 44 -7.17 -7.45 16.93
C ASN A 44 -5.88 -6.88 17.56
N GLY A 45 -5.89 -5.57 17.85
CA GLY A 45 -4.76 -4.85 18.45
C GLY A 45 -3.54 -4.65 17.56
N GLN A 46 -3.65 -4.90 16.24
CA GLN A 46 -2.55 -4.71 15.30
C GLN A 46 -2.38 -3.25 14.84
N GLU A 47 -3.38 -2.40 15.09
CA GLU A 47 -3.32 -0.95 14.89
C GLU A 47 -3.26 -0.21 16.23
N GLU A 48 -2.73 1.01 16.23
CA GLU A 48 -2.68 1.86 17.44
C GLU A 48 -4.09 2.24 17.91
N HIS A 49 -4.98 2.56 16.97
CA HIS A 49 -6.38 2.85 17.23
C HIS A 49 -7.25 1.66 16.85
N ARG A 50 -8.16 1.27 17.77
CA ARG A 50 -9.15 0.22 17.49
C ARG A 50 -10.02 0.63 16.31
N ILE A 51 -10.27 -0.32 15.41
CA ILE A 51 -11.21 -0.13 14.31
C ILE A 51 -12.43 -0.99 14.61
N SER A 52 -13.54 -0.34 14.95
CA SER A 52 -14.79 -1.07 15.21
C SER A 52 -15.52 -1.38 13.90
N LEU A 53 -16.35 -2.42 13.92
CA LEU A 53 -17.27 -2.76 12.84
C LEU A 53 -18.70 -2.82 13.39
N ILE A 54 -19.61 -2.12 12.74
CA ILE A 54 -21.03 -2.14 13.04
C ILE A 54 -21.85 -2.52 11.80
N ASN A 55 -22.77 -3.46 11.96
CA ASN A 55 -23.74 -3.88 10.96
C ASN A 55 -25.14 -3.69 11.53
N GLU A 56 -25.81 -2.62 11.11
CA GLU A 56 -27.13 -2.20 11.57
C GLU A 56 -28.28 -2.85 10.76
N PHE A 57 -27.96 -3.56 9.67
CA PHE A 57 -28.96 -3.96 8.66
C PHE A 57 -29.36 -5.45 8.72
N SER A 58 -28.58 -6.29 9.41
CA SER A 58 -28.83 -7.74 9.41
C SER A 58 -28.05 -8.43 10.51
N ASP A 59 -28.60 -9.54 11.00
CA ASP A 59 -27.95 -10.59 11.80
C ASP A 59 -26.95 -11.45 11.00
N HIS A 60 -26.71 -11.11 9.73
CA HIS A 60 -25.86 -11.89 8.84
C HIS A 60 -24.42 -11.98 9.34
N ILE A 61 -23.85 -13.17 9.16
CA ILE A 61 -22.46 -13.52 9.43
C ILE A 61 -21.54 -12.57 8.66
N LEU A 62 -20.71 -11.83 9.39
CA LEU A 62 -19.66 -11.01 8.79
C LEU A 62 -18.62 -11.88 8.08
N PRO A 63 -17.96 -11.38 7.03
CA PRO A 63 -16.84 -12.10 6.43
C PRO A 63 -15.80 -12.42 7.51
N VAL A 64 -15.38 -13.68 7.58
CA VAL A 64 -14.26 -14.10 8.41
C VAL A 64 -12.99 -13.76 7.65
N PHE A 65 -12.17 -12.89 8.22
CA PHE A 65 -10.88 -12.52 7.65
C PHE A 65 -9.83 -12.38 8.76
N LYS A 66 -8.56 -12.40 8.34
CA LYS A 66 -7.43 -12.05 9.20
C LYS A 66 -6.96 -10.65 8.84
N TYR A 67 -6.99 -9.74 9.81
CA TYR A 67 -6.44 -8.41 9.62
C TYR A 67 -4.93 -8.47 9.42
N ILE A 68 -4.43 -7.71 8.45
CA ILE A 68 -3.01 -7.59 8.12
C ILE A 68 -2.67 -6.09 8.04
N PRO A 69 -1.85 -5.55 8.96
CA PRO A 69 -1.56 -4.11 9.05
C PRO A 69 -0.59 -3.62 7.96
N LYS A 70 0.11 -4.53 7.28
CA LYS A 70 1.11 -4.23 6.24
C LYS A 70 1.12 -5.32 5.19
N ASN A 71 1.28 -4.96 3.93
CA ASN A 71 1.39 -5.92 2.84
C ASN A 71 2.45 -6.99 3.13
N VAL A 72 2.06 -8.27 3.01
CA VAL A 72 2.96 -9.41 3.21
C VAL A 72 3.38 -9.93 1.84
N ILE A 73 4.69 -10.00 1.62
CA ILE A 73 5.25 -10.58 0.41
C ILE A 73 5.23 -12.10 0.59
N PHE A 74 4.48 -12.80 -0.25
CA PHE A 74 4.52 -14.26 -0.31
C PHE A 74 5.87 -14.71 -0.90
N GLN A 75 6.47 -15.80 -0.40
CA GLN A 75 7.87 -16.18 -0.69
C GLN A 75 8.23 -16.30 -2.19
N ASN A 76 7.24 -16.49 -3.06
CA ASN A 76 7.39 -16.58 -4.51
C ASN A 76 6.66 -15.46 -5.29
N ALA A 77 6.20 -14.41 -4.62
CA ALA A 77 5.55 -13.28 -5.27
C ALA A 77 6.58 -12.46 -6.04
N HIS A 78 6.62 -12.63 -7.36
CA HIS A 78 7.41 -11.78 -8.23
C HIS A 78 6.70 -10.42 -8.43
N VAL A 79 6.82 -9.52 -7.47
CA VAL A 79 6.34 -8.14 -7.63
C VAL A 79 7.27 -7.43 -8.60
N LYS A 80 6.84 -7.27 -9.86
CA LYS A 80 7.52 -6.41 -10.83
C LYS A 80 7.38 -4.96 -10.35
N PHE A 81 8.36 -4.45 -9.59
CA PHE A 81 8.44 -3.04 -9.20
C PHE A 81 8.62 -2.06 -10.38
N LEU A 82 8.59 -2.56 -11.62
CA LEU A 82 8.69 -1.80 -12.88
C LEU A 82 7.71 -0.62 -12.99
N LEU A 83 6.66 -0.55 -12.15
CA LEU A 83 5.72 0.57 -12.11
C LEU A 83 6.34 1.88 -11.60
N ALA A 84 7.43 1.82 -10.83
CA ALA A 84 8.18 2.99 -10.46
C ALA A 84 9.64 2.76 -10.85
N ARG A 85 10.22 3.64 -11.67
CA ARG A 85 11.62 3.63 -12.13
C ARG A 85 12.60 3.91 -10.97
N ILE A 86 12.27 3.47 -9.76
CA ILE A 86 13.01 3.76 -8.55
C ILE A 86 14.19 2.79 -8.49
N SER A 87 15.32 3.23 -9.03
CA SER A 87 16.59 2.53 -8.86
C SER A 87 16.94 2.40 -7.38
N ASP A 88 17.75 1.40 -7.04
CA ASP A 88 18.40 1.29 -5.73
C ASP A 88 19.18 2.55 -5.35
N ASP A 89 19.64 3.31 -6.35
CA ASP A 89 20.39 4.55 -6.19
C ASP A 89 19.50 5.78 -5.97
N ASN A 90 18.17 5.64 -6.13
CA ASN A 90 17.22 6.74 -5.91
C ASN A 90 16.98 6.96 -4.41
N CYS A 91 18.04 7.23 -3.66
CA CYS A 91 18.04 7.45 -2.22
C CYS A 91 18.99 8.59 -1.84
N CYS A 92 18.72 9.29 -0.74
CA CYS A 92 19.63 10.33 -0.26
C CYS A 92 20.65 9.74 0.72
N SER A 93 21.93 9.74 0.37
CA SER A 93 23.00 9.33 1.28
C SER A 93 23.45 10.45 2.22
N ASN A 94 23.41 11.70 1.75
CA ASN A 94 24.05 12.84 2.42
C ASN A 94 23.07 13.73 3.21
N CYS A 95 21.79 13.36 3.30
CA CYS A 95 20.84 14.12 4.12
C CYS A 95 20.98 13.74 5.58
N SER A 96 21.21 14.72 6.45
CA SER A 96 21.07 14.59 7.90
C SER A 96 19.75 15.20 8.37
N GLY A 97 18.95 14.47 9.14
CA GLY A 97 17.67 14.97 9.63
C GLY A 97 16.56 14.90 8.59
N ASP A 98 15.98 16.04 8.22
CA ASP A 98 14.80 16.12 7.34
C ASP A 98 15.13 16.53 5.90
N CYS A 99 14.68 15.74 4.93
CA CYS A 99 14.88 16.00 3.51
C CYS A 99 14.10 17.22 2.99
N MET A 100 13.02 17.59 3.66
CA MET A 100 12.18 18.71 3.25
C MET A 100 12.66 20.07 3.81
N SER A 101 13.67 20.07 4.68
CA SER A 101 14.29 21.28 5.23
C SER A 101 15.50 21.78 4.43
N GLN A 102 15.91 21.07 3.38
CA GLN A 102 17.08 21.41 2.57
C GLN A 102 16.70 22.43 1.49
N ASP A 103 17.55 23.43 1.25
CA ASP A 103 17.35 24.41 0.17
C ASP A 103 17.38 23.76 -1.21
N ILE A 104 18.22 22.72 -1.36
CA ILE A 104 18.36 21.94 -2.60
C ILE A 104 17.69 20.58 -2.41
N PRO A 105 16.69 20.21 -3.24
CA PRO A 105 16.05 18.91 -3.16
C PRO A 105 17.06 17.77 -3.33
N CYS A 106 17.03 16.81 -2.41
CA CYS A 106 17.89 15.64 -2.50
C CYS A 106 17.41 14.64 -3.57
N ALA A 107 18.20 13.60 -3.82
CA ALA A 107 17.87 12.50 -4.74
C ALA A 107 16.49 11.84 -4.46
N CYS A 108 15.92 12.02 -3.26
CA CYS A 108 14.56 11.55 -2.99
C CYS A 108 13.45 12.28 -3.73
N ALA A 109 13.71 13.44 -4.30
CA ALA A 109 12.76 14.15 -5.14
C ALA A 109 13.11 14.06 -6.64
N GLY A 110 14.16 13.34 -7.02
CA GLY A 110 14.67 13.31 -8.40
C GLY A 110 13.62 12.83 -9.40
N GLU A 111 13.01 11.68 -9.13
CA GLU A 111 11.96 11.09 -9.99
C GLU A 111 10.65 11.90 -10.01
N THR A 112 10.47 12.81 -9.04
CA THR A 112 9.29 13.68 -8.91
C THR A 112 9.57 15.10 -9.38
N GLY A 113 10.67 15.34 -10.12
CA GLY A 113 11.01 16.65 -10.67
C GLY A 113 11.44 17.67 -9.61
N GLY A 114 12.04 17.21 -8.51
CA GLY A 114 12.48 18.05 -7.39
C GLY A 114 11.39 18.31 -6.34
N GLU A 115 10.19 17.75 -6.50
CA GLU A 115 9.05 18.03 -5.62
C GLU A 115 8.76 16.91 -4.63
N PHE A 116 8.59 17.27 -3.36
CA PHE A 116 7.99 16.38 -2.35
C PHE A 116 6.47 16.46 -2.38
N ALA A 117 5.79 15.33 -2.18
CA ALA A 117 4.32 15.26 -2.21
C ALA A 117 3.65 15.83 -0.96
N TYR A 118 4.36 15.87 0.16
CA TYR A 118 3.82 16.23 1.47
C TYR A 118 4.12 17.69 1.86
N THR A 119 3.29 18.24 2.72
CA THR A 119 3.52 19.49 3.46
C THR A 119 4.40 19.23 4.68
N SER A 120 4.88 20.30 5.31
CA SER A 120 5.62 20.21 6.58
C SER A 120 4.82 19.54 7.71
N GLY A 121 3.49 19.55 7.63
CA GLY A 121 2.58 18.88 8.57
C GLY A 121 2.26 17.42 8.22
N GLY A 122 2.87 16.86 7.17
CA GLY A 122 2.62 15.47 6.76
C GLY A 122 1.33 15.25 5.97
N LEU A 123 0.65 16.31 5.55
CA LEU A 123 -0.51 16.23 4.66
C LEU A 123 -0.06 16.23 3.20
N LEU A 124 -0.87 15.70 2.28
CA LEU A 124 -0.60 15.89 0.85
C LEU A 124 -0.71 17.37 0.48
N LYS A 125 0.22 17.84 -0.37
CA LYS A 125 0.10 19.17 -0.97
C LYS A 125 -1.13 19.21 -1.87
N GLU A 126 -1.94 20.26 -1.74
CA GLU A 126 -3.17 20.45 -2.51
C GLU A 126 -2.90 20.38 -4.03
N LYS A 127 -1.87 21.09 -4.52
CA LYS A 127 -1.43 21.01 -5.93
C LYS A 127 -1.16 19.59 -6.44
N PHE A 128 -0.67 18.70 -5.56
CA PHE A 128 -0.42 17.30 -5.90
C PHE A 128 -1.73 16.53 -5.95
N LEU A 129 -2.59 16.71 -4.94
CA LEU A 129 -3.90 16.08 -4.85
C LEU A 129 -4.82 16.45 -6.03
N GLU A 130 -4.97 17.74 -6.32
CA GLU A 130 -5.76 18.25 -7.44
C GLU A 130 -5.28 17.69 -8.78
N SER A 131 -3.96 17.60 -8.96
CA SER A 131 -3.38 17.00 -10.15
C SER A 131 -3.74 15.53 -10.28
N CYS A 132 -3.75 14.77 -9.17
CA CYS A 132 -4.17 13.37 -9.14
C CYS A 132 -5.67 13.20 -9.43
N ILE A 133 -6.51 14.02 -8.82
CA ILE A 133 -7.96 14.03 -9.08
C ILE A 133 -8.24 14.33 -10.55
N SER A 134 -7.64 15.40 -11.09
CA SER A 134 -7.80 15.78 -12.50
C SER A 134 -7.37 14.67 -13.47
N MET A 135 -6.27 13.95 -13.19
CA MET A 135 -5.85 12.79 -14.00
C MET A 135 -6.85 11.63 -13.98
N ASN A 136 -7.57 11.44 -12.87
CA ASN A 136 -8.60 10.39 -12.78
C ASN A 136 -9.91 10.79 -13.47
N HIS A 137 -10.28 12.07 -13.43
CA HIS A 137 -11.46 12.58 -14.13
C HIS A 137 -11.28 12.68 -15.65
N GLU A 138 -10.11 13.13 -16.11
CA GLU A 138 -9.84 13.35 -17.54
C GLU A 138 -8.53 12.67 -18.01
N PRO A 139 -8.45 11.33 -17.93
CA PRO A 139 -7.20 10.59 -18.20
C PRO A 139 -6.68 10.75 -19.62
N GLN A 140 -7.54 11.09 -20.60
CA GLN A 140 -7.17 11.25 -22.00
C GLN A 140 -6.50 12.60 -22.31
N LYS A 141 -6.67 13.61 -21.46
CA LYS A 141 -6.16 14.98 -21.71
C LYS A 141 -4.74 15.21 -21.18
N ARG A 142 -4.15 14.28 -20.42
CA ARG A 142 -2.86 14.47 -19.75
C ARG A 142 -2.01 13.20 -19.71
N GLY A 143 -0.74 13.31 -20.10
CA GLY A 143 0.31 12.35 -19.71
C GLY A 143 0.26 10.96 -20.37
N LEU A 144 -0.32 10.83 -21.56
CA LEU A 144 -0.25 9.58 -22.31
C LEU A 144 1.14 9.41 -22.94
N VAL A 145 1.81 8.31 -22.60
CA VAL A 145 3.04 7.87 -23.25
C VAL A 145 2.71 6.75 -24.20
N TYR A 146 3.21 6.85 -25.43
CA TYR A 146 2.99 5.86 -26.47
C TYR A 146 4.25 5.00 -26.61
N CYS A 147 4.09 3.68 -26.63
CA CYS A 147 5.21 2.80 -26.87
C CYS A 147 5.66 2.91 -28.34
N ARG A 148 6.98 2.89 -28.57
CA ARG A 148 7.56 2.85 -29.92
C ARG A 148 7.36 1.48 -30.57
N ASP A 149 7.47 0.42 -29.77
CA ASP A 149 7.13 -0.95 -30.10
C ASP A 149 5.92 -1.32 -29.24
N GLY A 150 4.84 -1.85 -29.83
CA GLY A 150 3.61 -2.17 -29.09
C GLY A 150 3.87 -2.98 -27.82
N PRO A 151 3.00 -2.90 -26.79
CA PRO A 151 3.21 -3.69 -25.58
C PRO A 151 3.45 -5.15 -25.96
N LEU A 152 4.44 -5.78 -25.34
CA LEU A 152 4.76 -7.22 -25.41
C LEU A 152 3.61 -8.07 -24.82
N GLU A 153 2.36 -7.75 -25.14
CA GLU A 153 1.24 -8.66 -25.08
C GLU A 153 1.48 -9.63 -26.24
N MET A 154 2.09 -10.78 -25.93
CA MET A 154 2.20 -11.90 -26.88
C MET A 154 0.79 -12.42 -27.21
N SER A 155 0.06 -11.72 -28.07
CA SER A 155 -1.11 -12.29 -28.72
C SER A 155 -0.60 -13.32 -29.72
N LYS A 156 -0.83 -14.59 -29.41
CA LYS A 156 -0.51 -15.75 -30.25
C LYS A 156 -1.30 -15.80 -31.58
N ASN A 157 -1.85 -14.69 -32.07
CA ASN A 157 -2.59 -14.70 -33.33
C ASN A 157 -2.24 -13.50 -34.22
N ASN A 158 -1.78 -13.89 -35.41
CA ASN A 158 -1.30 -13.10 -36.51
C ASN A 158 -2.45 -12.32 -37.18
N SER A 159 -2.90 -11.23 -36.56
CA SER A 159 -3.83 -10.28 -37.17
C SER A 159 -3.68 -8.91 -36.52
N MET A 160 -3.00 -8.00 -37.22
CA MET A 160 -2.93 -6.55 -36.99
C MET A 160 -2.84 -6.11 -35.52
N SER A 161 -1.61 -6.11 -34.97
CA SER A 161 -1.33 -5.45 -33.69
C SER A 161 -1.62 -3.94 -33.84
N GLY A 162 -2.79 -3.49 -33.38
CA GLY A 162 -3.18 -2.09 -33.45
C GLY A 162 -2.16 -1.16 -32.78
N LEU A 163 -2.09 0.09 -33.26
CA LEU A 163 -1.25 1.14 -32.69
C LEU A 163 -1.50 1.28 -31.17
N CYS A 164 -0.44 1.56 -30.41
CA CYS A 164 -0.53 1.78 -28.97
C CYS A 164 -1.58 2.85 -28.65
N LYS A 165 -2.54 2.53 -27.77
CA LYS A 165 -3.61 3.46 -27.34
C LYS A 165 -3.16 4.48 -26.29
N GLY A 166 -1.86 4.51 -25.98
CA GLY A 166 -1.27 5.35 -24.95
C GLY A 166 -1.40 4.77 -23.54
N HIS A 167 -0.40 5.06 -22.71
CA HIS A 167 -0.33 4.64 -21.31
C HIS A 167 -0.34 5.88 -20.43
N LEU A 168 -1.29 5.94 -19.49
CA LEU A 168 -1.38 7.04 -18.55
C LEU A 168 -0.21 6.99 -17.56
N VAL A 169 0.66 8.00 -17.61
CA VAL A 169 1.68 8.20 -16.58
C VAL A 169 1.06 9.00 -15.43
N ARG A 170 0.83 8.32 -14.32
CA ARG A 170 0.31 8.94 -13.11
C ARG A 170 1.44 9.57 -12.31
N LYS A 171 1.12 10.67 -11.60
CA LYS A 171 1.95 11.10 -10.48
C LYS A 171 1.92 10.02 -9.41
N PHE A 172 3.06 9.82 -8.77
CA PHE A 172 3.21 8.91 -7.66
C PHE A 172 3.93 9.63 -6.53
N ILE A 173 3.81 9.07 -5.33
CA ILE A 173 4.51 9.56 -4.17
C ILE A 173 5.80 8.75 -4.03
N LYS A 174 6.92 9.45 -3.89
CA LYS A 174 8.23 8.84 -3.65
C LYS A 174 8.73 9.22 -2.25
N GLU A 175 8.54 8.31 -1.31
CA GLU A 175 9.04 8.50 0.06
C GLU A 175 10.53 8.16 0.20
N CYS A 176 11.16 8.64 1.26
CA CYS A 176 12.49 8.19 1.68
C CYS A 176 12.40 6.75 2.21
N TRP A 177 13.27 5.84 1.82
CA TRP A 177 13.19 4.43 2.25
C TRP A 177 14.36 4.00 3.15
N HIS A 178 14.52 2.69 3.38
CA HIS A 178 15.48 2.16 4.34
C HIS A 178 16.95 2.46 3.99
N LYS A 179 17.30 2.68 2.71
CA LYS A 179 18.65 3.07 2.27
C LYS A 179 18.96 4.58 2.39
N CYS A 180 17.96 5.42 2.70
CA CYS A 180 18.20 6.86 2.87
C CYS A 180 18.90 7.15 4.21
N GLY A 181 19.89 8.04 4.20
CA GLY A 181 20.60 8.55 5.38
C GLY A 181 19.81 9.55 6.23
N CYS A 182 18.68 10.05 5.73
CA CYS A 182 17.80 10.94 6.49
C CYS A 182 17.14 10.24 7.69
N SER A 183 16.74 11.03 8.68
CA SER A 183 16.12 10.56 9.92
C SER A 183 14.85 9.75 9.66
N LYS A 184 14.48 8.85 10.58
CA LYS A 184 13.17 8.19 10.60
C LYS A 184 12.03 9.18 10.81
N GLY A 185 12.30 10.32 11.44
CA GLY A 185 11.38 11.46 11.55
C GLY A 185 11.31 12.37 10.32
N CYS A 186 12.04 12.05 9.24
CA CYS A 186 11.99 12.80 7.98
C CYS A 186 10.54 12.95 7.50
N ARG A 187 10.15 14.16 7.08
CA ARG A 187 8.78 14.49 6.68
C ARG A 187 8.39 13.90 5.31
N ASN A 188 9.36 13.41 4.55
CA ASN A 188 9.13 12.57 3.37
C ASN A 188 9.03 11.07 3.69
N ARG A 189 8.66 10.73 4.93
CA ARG A 189 8.29 9.38 5.38
C ARG A 189 6.94 9.51 6.08
N VAL A 190 5.82 9.40 5.38
CA VAL A 190 4.48 9.60 5.96
C VAL A 190 3.75 8.26 6.01
N VAL A 191 3.42 7.69 4.86
CA VAL A 191 2.68 6.43 4.73
C VAL A 191 3.49 5.28 5.34
N GLN A 192 4.80 5.23 5.11
CA GLN A 192 5.63 4.13 5.63
C GLN A 192 5.75 4.10 7.17
N ARG A 193 5.42 5.20 7.87
CA ARG A 193 5.40 5.18 9.34
C ARG A 193 4.40 4.13 9.84
N GLY A 194 3.41 3.81 9.00
CA GLY A 194 2.38 2.84 9.28
C GLY A 194 1.45 3.35 10.38
N GLY A 195 0.47 2.52 10.70
CA GLY A 195 -0.59 2.89 11.61
C GLY A 195 -1.64 3.74 10.91
N ILE A 196 -2.90 3.50 11.25
CA ILE A 196 -3.99 4.42 10.92
C ILE A 196 -4.07 5.41 12.10
N PRO A 197 -3.63 6.67 11.96
CA PRO A 197 -3.51 7.62 13.07
C PRO A 197 -4.85 8.24 13.50
N VAL A 198 -5.95 7.70 12.98
CA VAL A 198 -7.31 8.21 13.16
C VAL A 198 -8.23 7.08 13.57
N SER A 199 -9.19 7.39 14.44
CA SER A 199 -10.23 6.44 14.81
C SER A 199 -11.14 6.18 13.61
N LEU A 200 -11.14 4.95 13.11
CA LEU A 200 -12.02 4.53 12.03
C LEU A 200 -13.10 3.57 12.54
N GLN A 201 -14.22 3.53 11.81
CA GLN A 201 -15.29 2.57 12.02
C GLN A 201 -15.80 2.06 10.67
N VAL A 202 -15.88 0.75 10.54
CA VAL A 202 -16.46 0.09 9.37
C VAL A 202 -17.97 -0.03 9.60
N ARG A 203 -18.75 0.53 8.68
CA ARG A 203 -20.21 0.37 8.66
C ARG A 203 -20.65 -0.33 7.39
N LYS A 204 -21.55 -1.30 7.52
CA LYS A 204 -22.32 -1.77 6.35
C LYS A 204 -23.14 -0.59 5.83
N VAL A 205 -23.26 -0.43 4.52
CA VAL A 205 -24.08 0.61 3.89
C VAL A 205 -24.93 -0.02 2.79
N LEU A 206 -26.18 0.42 2.64
CA LEU A 206 -27.11 -0.11 1.62
C LEU A 206 -26.73 0.30 0.18
N GLN A 207 -25.78 1.22 0.01
CA GLN A 207 -25.22 1.64 -1.28
C GLN A 207 -23.70 1.64 -1.23
N THR A 208 -23.04 1.15 -2.28
CA THR A 208 -21.59 1.21 -2.44
C THR A 208 -21.09 2.66 -2.48
N LYS A 209 -20.35 3.07 -1.45
CA LYS A 209 -19.52 4.28 -1.45
C LYS A 209 -18.07 3.86 -1.26
N SER A 210 -17.17 4.39 -2.09
CA SER A 210 -15.72 4.17 -1.95
C SER A 210 -15.14 5.17 -0.93
N PHE A 211 -14.32 4.67 -0.01
CA PHE A 211 -13.49 5.48 0.89
C PHE A 211 -12.01 5.22 0.57
N MET A 212 -11.15 6.21 0.80
CA MET A 212 -9.71 6.09 0.53
C MET A 212 -8.99 5.61 1.79
N TYR A 213 -8.43 4.40 1.72
CA TYR A 213 -7.54 3.81 2.71
C TYR A 213 -6.47 2.99 1.98
N ASP A 214 -5.35 2.74 2.64
CA ASP A 214 -4.33 1.86 2.09
C ASP A 214 -4.91 0.44 1.98
N HIS A 215 -4.83 -0.14 0.79
CA HIS A 215 -5.28 -1.51 0.57
C HIS A 215 -4.15 -2.46 0.98
N PHE A 216 -4.36 -3.17 2.08
CA PHE A 216 -3.47 -4.23 2.55
C PHE A 216 -3.98 -5.60 2.12
N GLY A 217 -3.10 -6.38 1.49
CA GLY A 217 -3.45 -7.71 1.00
C GLY A 217 -2.23 -8.59 0.78
N SER A 218 -2.49 -9.87 0.48
CA SER A 218 -1.48 -10.79 -0.01
C SER A 218 -1.40 -10.71 -1.52
N PHE A 219 -0.21 -10.46 -2.05
CA PHE A 219 0.04 -10.57 -3.49
C PHE A 219 0.32 -12.05 -3.82
N SER A 220 -0.65 -12.72 -4.45
CA SER A 220 -0.45 -14.01 -5.13
C SER A 220 -0.49 -13.78 -6.63
N THR A 221 0.38 -14.47 -7.36
CA THR A 221 0.31 -14.59 -8.82
C THR A 221 -0.89 -15.42 -9.24
#